data_AF-A0AAN6MV91-F1
#
_entry.id   AF-A0AAN6MV91-F1
#
_cell.length_a   1.000
_cell.length_b   1.000
_cell.length_c   1.000
_cell.angle_alpha   90.00
_cell.angle_beta   90.00
_cell.angle_gamma   90.00
#
_symmetry.space_group_name_H-M   'P 1'
#
loop_
_entity.id
_entity.type
_entity.pdbx_description
1 polymer ?
#
loop_
_entity_poly.entity_id
_entity_poly.type
_entity_poly.pdbx_seq_one_letter_code
_entity_poly.pdbx_strand_id
1 'polypeptide(L)' 'KTVDEGCSTTLVAALDPALNEVKGLYLSDCQFTDPYAHANDPVAAERLWKLSEELVGEKFTLEA' A
#
# COMPACT_ATOMS: atom_id res chain seq x y z
N LYS A 1 18.51 -1.53 13.31
CA LYS A 1 17.22 -2.24 13.39
C LYS A 1 17.48 -3.69 13.73
N THR A 2 16.74 -4.26 14.68
CA THR A 2 16.72 -5.69 14.98
C THR A 2 15.82 -6.43 13.99
N VAL A 3 15.84 -7.76 14.01
CA VAL A 3 14.91 -8.58 13.20
C VAL A 3 13.46 -8.27 13.57
N ASP A 4 13.17 -8.13 14.86
CA ASP A 4 11.83 -7.83 15.37
C ASP A 4 11.36 -6.42 14.97
N GLU A 5 12.27 -5.44 14.97
CA GLU A 5 11.97 -4.09 14.47
C GLU A 5 11.69 -4.06 12.96
N GLY A 6 12.18 -5.04 12.21
CA GLY A 6 12.01 -5.12 10.76
C GLY A 6 10.56 -5.35 10.32
N CYS A 7 9.77 -6.10 11.10
CA CYS A 7 8.37 -6.38 10.77
C CYS A 7 7.37 -5.43 11.44
N SER A 8 7.84 -4.53 12.31
CA SER A 8 6.96 -3.75 13.18
C SER A 8 5.95 -2.88 12.41
N THR A 9 6.37 -2.22 11.32
CA THR A 9 5.47 -1.40 10.51
C THR A 9 4.38 -2.23 9.82
N THR A 10 4.72 -3.43 9.34
CA THR A 10 3.74 -4.36 8.76
C THR A 10 2.75 -4.85 9.82
N LEU A 11 3.22 -5.13 11.04
CA LEU A 11 2.34 -5.54 12.14
C LEU A 11 1.38 -4.42 12.54
N VAL A 12 1.84 -3.17 12.63
CA VAL A 12 0.96 -2.01 12.88
C VAL A 12 -0.09 -1.88 11.77
N ALA A 13 0.33 -1.91 10.50
CA ALA A 13 -0.57 -1.80 9.35
C ALA A 13 -1.68 -2.87 9.33
N ALA A 14 -1.36 -4.09 9.78
CA ALA A 14 -2.27 -5.22 9.76
C ALA A 14 -3.18 -5.32 11.00
N LEU A 15 -2.72 -4.84 12.17
CA LEU A 15 -3.34 -5.17 13.45
C LEU A 15 -3.83 -3.98 14.25
N ASP A 16 -3.40 -2.75 13.95
CA ASP A 16 -3.81 -1.56 14.72
C ASP A 16 -5.27 -1.18 14.41
N PRO A 17 -6.20 -1.29 15.37
CA PRO A 17 -7.61 -0.98 15.14
C PRO A 17 -7.85 0.48 14.74
N ALA A 18 -6.94 1.40 15.09
CA ALA A 18 -7.03 2.81 14.69
C ALA A 18 -6.96 3.00 13.16
N LEU A 19 -6.47 1.99 12.42
CA LEU A 19 -6.35 2.04 10.96
C LEU A 19 -7.59 1.53 10.23
N ASN A 20 -8.57 0.94 10.92
CA ASN A 20 -9.75 0.35 10.29
C ASN A 20 -10.62 1.38 9.55
N GLU A 21 -10.63 2.64 10.02
CA GLU A 21 -11.48 3.69 9.46
C GLU A 21 -10.76 4.57 8.41
N VAL A 22 -9.44 4.43 8.28
CA VAL A 22 -8.62 5.28 7.41
C VAL A 22 -8.17 4.48 6.18
N LYS A 23 -8.42 5.01 4.98
CA LYS A 23 -8.03 4.39 3.71
C LYS A 23 -6.96 5.21 3.00
N GLY A 24 -6.10 4.55 2.21
CA GLY A 24 -5.12 5.23 1.36
C GLY A 24 -3.95 5.87 2.12
N LEU A 25 -3.56 5.29 3.26
CA LEU A 25 -2.46 5.76 4.10
C LEU A 25 -1.14 5.06 3.76
N TYR A 26 -0.04 5.76 4.02
CA TYR A 26 1.31 5.25 3.89
C TYR A 26 2.02 5.30 5.25
N LEU A 27 2.69 4.20 5.61
CA LEU A 27 3.35 4.04 6.89
C LEU A 27 4.86 3.87 6.67
N SER A 28 5.64 4.61 7.47
CA SER A 28 7.09 4.44 7.59
C SER A 28 7.46 4.48 9.06
N ASP A 29 8.24 3.51 9.53
CA ASP A 29 8.63 3.39 10.94
C ASP A 29 7.42 3.47 11.90
N CYS A 30 6.34 2.76 11.55
CA CYS A 30 5.09 2.71 12.31
C CYS A 30 4.34 4.05 12.42
N GLN A 31 4.72 5.07 11.65
CA GLN A 31 4.09 6.40 11.66
C GLN A 31 3.49 6.74 10.29
N PHE A 32 2.44 7.56 10.30
CA PHE A 32 1.91 8.15 9.07
C PHE A 32 2.92 9.10 8.46
N THR A 33 3.16 8.96 7.15
CA THR A 33 4.01 9.87 6.41
C THR A 33 3.54 10.01 4.98
N ASP A 34 3.99 11.07 4.31
CA ASP A 34 3.71 11.25 2.90
C ASP A 34 4.57 10.31 2.06
N PRO A 35 3.98 9.59 1.09
CA PRO A 35 4.77 8.80 0.16
C PRO A 35 5.49 9.74 -0.81
N TYR A 36 6.43 9.19 -1.57
CA TYR A 36 7.10 9.94 -2.61
C TYR A 36 6.09 10.49 -3.65
N ALA A 37 6.37 11.66 -4.20
CA ALA A 37 5.45 12.34 -5.13
C ALA A 37 4.99 11.48 -6.31
N HIS A 38 5.88 10.65 -6.86
CA HIS A 38 5.56 9.74 -7.97
C HIS A 38 4.64 8.58 -7.58
N ALA A 39 4.54 8.26 -6.29
CA ALA A 39 3.65 7.21 -5.78
C ALA A 39 2.19 7.69 -5.63
N ASN A 40 1.96 9.00 -5.73
CA ASN A 40 0.62 9.62 -5.69
C ASN A 40 0.05 9.96 -7.08
N ASP A 41 0.65 9.47 -8.17
CA ASP A 41 0.17 9.72 -9.53
C ASP A 41 -0.92 8.69 -9.93
N PRO A 42 -2.20 9.09 -10.03
CA PRO A 42 -3.28 8.17 -10.37
C PRO A 42 -3.20 7.65 -11.81
N VAL A 43 -2.60 8.41 -12.74
CA VAL A 43 -2.42 7.98 -14.12
C VAL A 43 -1.35 6.90 -14.21
N ALA A 44 -0.25 7.07 -13.47
CA ALA A 44 0.79 6.06 -13.38
C ALA A 44 0.28 4.77 -12.71
N ALA A 45 -0.52 4.90 -11.63
CA ALA A 45 -1.13 3.76 -10.94
C ALA A 45 -2.04 2.95 -11.87
N GLU A 46 -2.94 3.60 -12.60
CA GLU A 46 -3.85 2.94 -13.56
C GLU A 46 -3.09 2.24 -14.69
N ARG A 47 -2.04 2.89 -15.23
CA ARG A 47 -1.19 2.29 -16.27
C ARG A 47 -0.46 1.05 -15.75
N LEU A 48 0.06 1.12 -14.53
CA LEU A 48 0.78 0.03 -13.89
C LEU A 48 -0.14 -1.16 -13.60
N TRP A 49 -1.37 -0.91 -13.15
CA TRP A 49 -2.36 -1.96 -12.92
C TRP A 49 -2.65 -2.74 -14.20
N LYS A 50 -2.99 -2.04 -15.29
CA LYS A 50 -3.26 -2.66 -16.60
C LYS A 50 -2.10 -3.51 -17.12
N LEU A 51 -0.88 -2.98 -17.02
CA LEU A 51 0.32 -3.72 -17.42
C LEU A 51 0.50 -4.97 -16.54
N SER A 52 0.26 -4.88 -15.23
CA SER A 52 0.40 -6.00 -14.31
C SER A 52 -0.60 -7.12 -14.65
N GLU A 53 -1.85 -6.77 -14.92
CA GLU A 53 -2.88 -7.69 -15.40
C GLU A 53 -2.48 -8.40 -16.71
N GLU A 54 -1.91 -7.68 -17.67
CA GLU A 54 -1.40 -8.25 -18.92
C GLU A 54 -0.24 -9.23 -18.68
N LEU A 55 0.64 -8.92 -17.73
CA LEU A 55 1.79 -9.77 -17.39
C LEU A 55 1.38 -11.06 -16.69
N VAL A 56 0.36 -11.03 -15.82
CA VAL A 56 -0.12 -12.22 -15.12
C VAL A 56 -1.25 -12.95 -15.86
N GLY A 57 -1.85 -12.31 -16.88
CA GLY A 57 -2.94 -12.87 -17.67
C GLY A 57 -4.30 -12.91 -16.95
N GLU A 58 -4.48 -12.10 -15.90
CA GLU A 58 -5.68 -12.06 -15.05
C GLU A 58 -6.22 -10.63 -14.97
N LYS A 59 -7.55 -10.50 -14.93
CA LYS A 59 -8.24 -9.22 -14.72
C LYS A 59 -8.79 -9.17 -13.30
N PHE A 60 -8.45 -8.12 -12.57
CA PHE A 60 -8.91 -7.89 -11.21
C PHE A 60 -9.97 -6.79 -11.22
N THR A 61 -11.24 -7.21 -11.27
CA THR A 61 -12.37 -6.29 -11.10
C THR A 61 -12.57 -6.01 -9.62
N LEU A 62 -12.46 -4.74 -9.23
CA LEU A 62 -12.88 -4.32 -7.90
C LEU A 62 -14.41 -4.29 -7.86
N GLU A 63 -15.03 -5.26 -7.18
CA GLU A 63 -16.42 -5.11 -6.75
C GLU A 63 -16.44 -4.07 -5.63
N ALA A 64 -17.25 -3.02 -5.81
CA ALA A 64 -17.35 -1.87 -4.91
C ALA A 64 -18.21 -2.18 -3.68
#